data_AF-A0A8X6S3I6-F1
#
_entry.id   AF-A0A8X6S3I6-F1
#
_cell.length_a   1.000
_cell.length_b   1.000
_cell.length_c   1.000
_cell.angle_alpha   90.00
_cell.angle_beta   90.00
_cell.angle_gamma   90.00
#
_symmetry.space_group_name_H-M   'P 1'
#
loop_
_entity.id
_entity.type
_entity.pdbx_description
1 polymer ?
#
loop_
_entity_poly.entity_id
_entity_poly.type
_entity_poly.pdbx_seq_one_letter_code
_entity_poly.pdbx_strand_id
1 'polypeptide(L)'
;MIFYLVELLDDWNADVHSWKYPRNLESPRVSSPGFGNDSKMMVINRRSTASDLSRQLSSATGTTVSRQTVYRRLGHIGLYARRPVKCVSLTTTHCRLRLTWSRKHALWTRQQWSCVMFSDESRFSLQSDSLRTLIWRVPGTRYHQENTIERHRYGGAGWLVC
;
A
#
# COMPACT_ATOMS: atom_id res chain seq x y z
N MET A 1 26.43 11.61 9.96
CA MET A 1 25.06 11.49 10.52
C MET A 1 24.11 11.41 9.34
N ILE A 2 23.32 10.37 9.11
CA ILE A 2 22.73 9.41 10.03
C ILE A 2 22.86 8.01 9.42
N PHE A 3 23.46 7.10 10.19
CA PHE A 3 23.49 5.67 9.95
C PHE A 3 22.11 5.10 10.25
N TYR A 4 21.56 4.27 9.36
CA TYR A 4 20.59 3.23 9.74
C TYR A 4 21.00 1.94 9.04
N LEU A 5 21.94 1.23 9.67
CA LEU A 5 21.90 -0.22 9.70
C LEU A 5 20.79 -0.58 10.67
N VAL A 6 19.74 -1.22 10.18
CA VAL A 6 18.90 -2.11 11.00
C VAL A 6 18.61 -3.33 10.14
N GLU A 7 19.30 -4.39 10.51
CA GLU A 7 18.93 -5.80 10.35
C GLU A 7 17.42 -5.97 10.35
N LEU A 8 16.86 -6.71 9.38
CA LEU A 8 15.55 -7.38 9.51
C LEU A 8 15.29 -8.15 8.22
N LEU A 9 15.93 -9.31 8.07
CA LEU A 9 15.36 -10.40 7.27
C LEU A 9 16.00 -11.76 7.59
N ASP A 10 15.94 -12.19 8.86
CA ASP A 10 16.11 -13.60 9.23
C ASP A 10 14.93 -14.13 10.06
N ASP A 11 13.74 -13.54 9.89
CA ASP A 11 12.52 -13.98 10.60
C ASP A 11 11.31 -14.12 9.64
N TRP A 12 11.55 -14.64 8.44
CA TRP A 12 10.48 -14.88 7.47
C TRP A 12 9.63 -16.13 7.78
N ASN A 13 9.85 -16.88 8.87
CA ASN A 13 9.06 -18.09 9.15
C ASN A 13 8.98 -18.56 10.62
N ALA A 14 8.98 -17.66 11.61
CA ALA A 14 8.71 -18.06 13.00
C ALA A 14 7.66 -17.13 13.64
N ASP A 15 6.69 -17.76 14.33
CA ASP A 15 5.61 -17.19 15.12
C ASP A 15 4.52 -16.36 14.43
N VAL A 16 3.67 -17.08 13.66
CA VAL A 16 2.26 -16.73 13.51
C VAL A 16 1.46 -17.28 14.69
N HIS A 17 1.82 -16.93 15.93
CA HIS A 17 0.96 -17.19 17.08
C HIS A 17 0.94 -15.99 18.03
N SER A 18 -0.27 -15.50 18.31
CA SER A 18 -0.59 -14.52 19.35
C SER A 18 -0.31 -13.04 19.06
N TRP A 19 -1.14 -12.45 18.20
CA TRP A 19 -1.57 -11.06 18.42
C TRP A 19 -3.01 -11.07 18.94
N LYS A 20 -3.15 -11.10 20.27
CA LYS A 20 -4.44 -10.92 20.94
C LYS A 20 -4.82 -9.44 20.89
N TYR A 21 -5.93 -9.13 20.21
CA TYR A 21 -6.60 -7.83 20.35
C TYR A 21 -7.05 -7.63 21.81
N PRO A 22 -6.88 -6.42 22.38
CA PRO A 22 -7.44 -6.14 23.70
C PRO A 22 -8.97 -6.18 23.60
N ARG A 23 -9.57 -7.18 24.25
CA ARG A 23 -10.97 -7.17 24.66
C ARG A 23 -11.07 -6.32 25.92
N ASN A 24 -11.89 -5.26 25.87
CA ASN A 24 -12.71 -4.68 26.95
C ASN A 24 -13.70 -3.72 26.25
N LEU A 25 -14.99 -4.09 26.07
CA LEU A 25 -16.15 -3.87 26.97
C LEU A 25 -16.24 -2.41 27.45
N GLU A 26 -17.28 -1.58 27.31
CA GLU A 26 -18.69 -1.53 26.84
C GLU A 26 -18.98 -0.01 26.61
N SER A 27 -19.99 0.53 25.94
CA SER A 27 -21.42 0.16 25.85
C SER A 27 -22.04 0.73 24.54
N PRO A 28 -23.23 0.23 24.14
CA PRO A 28 -23.75 0.30 22.79
C PRO A 28 -24.75 1.43 22.58
N ARG A 29 -24.89 1.91 21.33
CA ARG A 29 -26.18 2.45 20.87
C ARG A 29 -26.60 1.71 19.61
N VAL A 30 -27.53 0.79 19.85
CA VAL A 30 -28.36 0.05 18.87
C VAL A 30 -27.55 -0.76 17.86
N SER A 31 -27.08 -1.93 18.30
CA SER A 31 -26.77 -3.04 17.41
C SER A 31 -28.08 -3.70 16.98
N SER A 32 -28.53 -3.44 15.75
CA SER A 32 -29.53 -4.28 15.11
C SER A 32 -29.00 -5.73 15.06
N PRO A 33 -29.83 -6.77 15.28
CA PRO A 33 -29.36 -8.15 15.47
C PRO A 33 -28.68 -8.81 14.26
N GLY A 34 -28.60 -8.13 13.11
CA GLY A 34 -28.11 -8.70 11.85
C GLY A 34 -26.62 -8.56 11.57
N PHE A 35 -25.86 -7.74 12.32
CA PHE A 35 -24.45 -7.44 12.00
C PHE A 35 -23.43 -8.44 12.56
N GLY A 36 -23.88 -9.45 13.32
CA GLY A 36 -23.00 -10.31 14.13
C GLY A 36 -22.14 -11.30 13.35
N ASN A 37 -22.50 -11.60 12.10
CA ASN A 37 -21.94 -12.75 11.36
C ASN A 37 -21.21 -12.34 10.06
N ASP A 38 -21.14 -11.04 9.76
CA ASP A 38 -20.59 -10.48 8.51
C ASP A 38 -19.07 -10.22 8.58
N SER A 39 -18.39 -10.73 9.61
CA SER A 39 -16.93 -10.69 9.74
C SER A 39 -16.21 -11.47 8.63
N LYS A 40 -16.95 -12.20 7.78
CA LYS A 40 -16.50 -12.81 6.52
C LYS A 40 -17.00 -12.12 5.24
N MET A 41 -17.94 -11.17 5.35
CA MET A 41 -18.56 -10.45 4.23
C MET A 41 -18.06 -9.02 4.15
N MET A 42 -16.79 -8.86 3.81
CA MET A 42 -16.46 -7.90 2.77
C MET A 42 -15.08 -8.31 2.26
N VAL A 43 -15.04 -8.95 1.08
CA VAL A 43 -13.91 -8.76 0.17
C VAL A 43 -13.97 -7.28 -0.18
N ILE A 44 -13.48 -6.42 0.74
CA ILE A 44 -13.33 -5.00 0.49
C ILE A 44 -12.34 -5.00 -0.65
N ASN A 45 -12.82 -4.73 -1.87
CA ASN A 45 -11.93 -4.28 -2.89
C ASN A 45 -11.25 -3.05 -2.27
N ARG A 46 -9.97 -3.20 -1.90
CA ARG A 46 -9.25 -2.21 -1.09
C ARG A 46 -9.16 -0.86 -1.79
N ARG A 47 -9.51 -0.81 -3.09
CA ARG A 47 -9.56 0.35 -3.96
C ARG A 47 -10.94 0.99 -4.07
N SER A 48 -11.99 0.40 -3.49
CA SER A 48 -13.35 0.98 -3.47
C SER A 48 -13.37 2.29 -2.70
N THR A 49 -14.06 3.28 -3.24
CA THR A 49 -14.24 4.54 -2.51
C THR A 49 -15.22 4.38 -1.35
N ALA A 50 -15.18 5.29 -0.37
CA ALA A 50 -16.16 5.28 0.72
C ALA A 50 -17.61 5.39 0.22
N SER A 51 -17.83 6.06 -0.92
CA SER A 51 -19.13 6.16 -1.58
C SER A 51 -19.58 4.82 -2.16
N ASP A 52 -18.68 4.09 -2.80
CA ASP A 52 -18.99 2.77 -3.35
C ASP A 52 -19.35 1.77 -2.24
N LEU A 53 -18.57 1.77 -1.17
CA LEU A 53 -18.84 0.94 0.01
C LEU A 53 -20.16 1.30 0.68
N SER A 54 -20.45 2.60 0.84
CA SER A 54 -21.72 3.10 1.38
C SER A 54 -22.92 2.60 0.56
N ARG A 55 -22.84 2.68 -0.77
CA ARG A 55 -23.88 2.20 -1.69
C ARG A 55 -24.06 0.68 -1.61
N GLN A 56 -22.97 -0.09 -1.67
CA GLN A 56 -23.00 -1.55 -1.56
C GLN A 56 -23.63 -2.01 -0.24
N LEU A 57 -23.21 -1.42 0.87
CA LEU A 57 -23.77 -1.73 2.20
C LEU A 57 -25.25 -1.34 2.29
N SER A 58 -25.63 -0.19 1.71
CA SER A 58 -27.02 0.25 1.75
C SER A 58 -27.94 -0.69 0.96
N SER A 59 -27.49 -1.15 -0.20
CA SER A 59 -28.21 -2.12 -1.03
C SER A 59 -28.31 -3.50 -0.36
N ALA A 60 -27.26 -3.96 0.33
CA ALA A 60 -27.24 -5.27 0.98
C ALA A 60 -28.09 -5.31 2.26
N THR A 61 -28.04 -4.25 3.08
CA THR A 61 -28.71 -4.21 4.39
C THR A 61 -30.11 -3.59 4.32
N GLY A 62 -30.49 -2.97 3.20
CA GLY A 62 -31.77 -2.26 3.06
C GLY A 62 -31.88 -1.00 3.94
N THR A 63 -30.76 -0.52 4.49
CA THR A 63 -30.69 0.66 5.36
C THR A 63 -29.71 1.67 4.79
N THR A 64 -29.99 2.97 4.92
CA THR A 64 -29.09 4.00 4.40
C THR A 64 -27.81 4.09 5.23
N VAL A 65 -26.67 3.75 4.63
CA VAL A 65 -25.35 3.84 5.27
C VAL A 65 -24.61 5.07 4.77
N SER A 66 -24.29 6.01 5.67
CA SER A 66 -23.50 7.20 5.30
C SER A 66 -22.02 6.87 5.08
N ARG A 67 -21.32 7.69 4.27
CA ARG A 67 -19.85 7.61 4.11
C ARG A 67 -19.10 7.72 5.45
N GLN A 68 -19.59 8.56 6.37
CA GLN A 68 -18.97 8.74 7.68
C GLN A 68 -19.03 7.47 8.51
N THR A 69 -20.14 6.73 8.42
CA THR A 69 -20.29 5.43 9.06
C THR A 69 -19.26 4.44 8.51
N VAL A 70 -19.03 4.43 7.19
CA VAL A 70 -17.99 3.59 6.55
C VAL A 70 -16.60 3.93 7.09
N TYR A 71 -16.22 5.22 7.13
CA TYR A 71 -14.93 5.63 7.68
C TYR A 71 -14.74 5.20 9.14
N ARG A 72 -15.75 5.40 9.99
CA ARG A 72 -15.68 5.02 11.42
C ARG A 72 -15.55 3.52 11.61
N ARG A 73 -16.31 2.73 10.85
CA ARG A 73 -16.26 1.25 10.90
C ARG A 73 -14.91 0.72 10.39
N LEU A 74 -14.40 1.26 9.29
CA LEU A 74 -13.07 0.93 8.77
C LEU A 74 -11.96 1.33 9.73
N GLY A 75 -12.05 2.49 10.37
CA GLY A 75 -11.10 2.93 11.39
C GLY A 75 -11.13 2.03 12.64
N HIS A 76 -12.30 1.54 13.03
CA HIS A 76 -12.44 0.60 14.16
C HIS A 76 -11.74 -0.74 13.91
N ILE A 77 -11.61 -1.17 12.65
CA ILE A 77 -10.84 -2.35 12.25
C ILE A 77 -9.42 -2.01 11.80
N GLY A 78 -8.94 -0.78 12.05
CA GLY A 78 -7.57 -0.35 11.78
C GLY A 78 -7.25 -0.03 10.31
N LEU A 79 -8.25 0.10 9.45
CA LEU A 79 -8.07 0.44 8.04
C LEU A 79 -8.24 1.94 7.79
N TYR A 80 -7.26 2.53 7.11
CA TYR A 80 -7.26 3.95 6.78
C TYR A 80 -7.05 4.16 5.27
N ALA A 81 -7.78 5.13 4.72
CA ALA A 81 -7.56 5.57 3.35
C ALA A 81 -6.18 6.25 3.24
N ARG A 82 -5.32 5.71 2.39
CA ARG A 82 -3.96 6.20 2.14
C ARG A 82 -3.62 6.09 0.67
N ARG A 83 -2.67 6.92 0.20
CA ARG A 83 -2.13 6.78 -1.16
C ARG A 83 -1.26 5.51 -1.25
N PRO A 84 -1.50 4.64 -2.24
CA PRO A 84 -0.62 3.52 -2.52
C PRO A 84 0.74 4.02 -3.01
N VAL A 85 1.77 3.20 -2.84
CA VAL A 85 3.06 3.48 -3.47
C VAL A 85 2.96 3.10 -4.94
N LYS A 86 3.43 3.97 -5.84
CA LYS A 86 3.64 3.61 -7.25
C LYS A 86 5.11 3.24 -7.43
N CYS A 87 5.37 1.98 -7.79
CA CYS A 87 6.72 1.57 -8.15
C CYS A 87 6.69 0.56 -9.29
N VAL A 88 7.84 0.39 -9.92
CA VAL A 88 8.04 -0.69 -10.91
C VAL A 88 8.00 -2.01 -10.15
N SER A 89 7.26 -2.99 -10.67
CA SER A 89 7.26 -4.34 -10.12
C SER A 89 8.67 -4.93 -10.28
N LEU A 90 9.25 -5.41 -9.19
CA LEU A 90 10.55 -6.07 -9.23
C LEU A 90 10.31 -7.57 -9.09
N THR A 91 10.86 -8.35 -10.03
CA THR A 91 10.94 -9.79 -9.88
C THR A 91 11.96 -10.13 -8.79
N THR A 92 11.86 -11.33 -8.22
CA THR A 92 12.83 -11.83 -7.24
C THR A 92 14.28 -11.74 -7.75
N THR A 93 14.47 -12.02 -9.04
CA THR A 93 15.78 -11.89 -9.71
C THR A 93 16.27 -10.45 -9.73
N HIS A 94 15.40 -9.49 -10.10
CA HIS A 94 15.76 -8.07 -10.06
C HIS A 94 16.13 -7.61 -8.64
N CYS A 95 15.38 -8.04 -7.62
CA CYS A 95 15.70 -7.73 -6.23
C CYS A 95 17.10 -8.23 -5.84
N ARG A 96 17.42 -9.49 -6.15
CA ARG A 96 18.73 -10.08 -5.86
C ARG A 96 19.86 -9.34 -6.58
N LEU A 97 19.71 -9.08 -7.88
CA LEU A 97 20.74 -8.39 -8.68
C LEU A 97 20.98 -6.97 -8.17
N ARG A 98 19.92 -6.21 -7.87
CA ARG A 98 20.04 -4.85 -7.35
C ARG A 98 20.69 -4.83 -5.97
N LEU A 99 20.36 -5.78 -5.10
CA LEU A 99 20.97 -5.90 -3.78
C LEU A 99 22.47 -6.23 -3.89
N THR A 100 22.84 -7.21 -4.70
CA THR A 100 24.24 -7.59 -4.94
C THR A 100 25.03 -6.41 -5.53
N TRP A 101 24.47 -5.71 -6.52
CA TRP A 101 25.08 -4.52 -7.09
C TRP A 101 25.29 -3.44 -6.03
N SER A 102 24.25 -3.14 -5.24
CA SER A 102 24.33 -2.11 -4.20
C SER A 102 25.38 -2.45 -3.15
N ARG A 103 25.45 -3.70 -2.69
CA ARG A 103 26.47 -4.16 -1.74
C ARG A 103 27.88 -4.04 -2.30
N LYS A 104 28.09 -4.44 -3.56
CA LYS A 104 29.40 -4.35 -4.24
C LYS A 104 29.90 -2.91 -4.35
N HIS A 105 29.00 -1.94 -4.49
CA HIS A 105 29.34 -0.53 -4.71
C HIS A 105 29.09 0.34 -3.46
N ALA A 106 28.70 -0.25 -2.32
CA ALA A 106 28.35 0.50 -1.11
C ALA A 106 29.52 1.29 -0.52
N LEU A 107 30.75 0.79 -0.70
CA LEU A 107 31.98 1.40 -0.19
C LEU A 107 32.77 2.15 -1.26
N TRP A 108 32.15 2.41 -2.43
CA TRP A 108 32.82 3.17 -3.48
C TRP A 108 33.13 4.60 -3.05
N THR A 109 34.34 5.04 -3.36
CA THR A 109 34.82 6.40 -3.11
C THR A 109 34.26 7.39 -4.12
N ARG A 110 34.30 8.69 -3.79
CA ARG A 110 33.86 9.76 -4.70
C ARG A 110 34.62 9.73 -6.04
N GLN A 111 35.91 9.41 -6.02
CA GLN A 111 36.72 9.32 -7.23
C GLN A 111 36.24 8.17 -8.13
N GLN A 112 35.90 7.01 -7.55
CA GLN A 112 35.33 5.89 -8.32
C GLN A 112 33.98 6.25 -8.94
N TRP A 113 33.10 6.94 -8.20
CA TRP A 113 31.84 7.45 -8.75
C TRP A 113 32.06 8.49 -9.86
N SER A 114 33.12 9.31 -9.78
CA SER A 114 33.41 10.34 -10.79
C SER A 114 33.77 9.79 -12.16
N CYS A 115 34.20 8.53 -12.24
CA CYS A 115 34.51 7.84 -13.49
C CYS A 115 33.29 7.18 -14.14
N VAL A 116 32.10 7.24 -13.52
CA VAL A 116 30.89 6.64 -14.06
C VAL A 116 30.15 7.65 -14.92
N MET A 117 30.02 7.36 -16.21
CA MET A 117 29.11 8.08 -17.12
C MET A 117 27.74 7.42 -17.08
N PHE A 118 26.73 8.17 -16.63
CA PHE A 118 25.33 7.74 -16.67
C PHE A 118 24.68 8.25 -17.96
N SER A 119 23.93 7.38 -18.63
CA SER A 119 23.01 7.74 -19.70
C SER A 119 21.63 7.16 -19.39
N ASP A 120 20.59 7.93 -19.67
CA ASP A 120 19.21 7.45 -19.65
C ASP A 120 18.41 8.10 -20.78
N GLU A 121 17.27 7.52 -21.09
CA GLU A 121 16.27 8.17 -21.93
C GLU A 121 15.08 8.56 -21.05
N SER A 122 14.75 9.84 -21.06
CA SER A 122 13.68 10.42 -20.25
C SER A 122 12.49 10.82 -21.13
N ARG A 123 11.28 10.41 -20.72
CA ARG A 123 10.02 10.75 -21.40
C ARG A 123 9.33 11.93 -20.73
N PHE A 124 8.95 12.94 -21.51
CA PHE A 124 8.12 14.06 -21.08
C PHE A 124 6.70 13.92 -21.63
N SER A 125 5.70 13.89 -20.74
CA SER A 125 4.28 13.78 -21.10
C SER A 125 3.46 14.93 -20.52
N LEU A 126 2.50 15.44 -21.29
CA LEU A 126 1.58 16.50 -20.86
C LEU A 126 0.45 15.99 -19.96
N GLN A 127 0.16 14.68 -19.99
CA GLN A 127 -0.83 14.06 -19.10
C GLN A 127 -0.23 13.84 -17.71
N SER A 128 -0.85 14.43 -16.68
CA SER A 128 -0.51 14.15 -15.30
C SER A 128 -1.10 12.81 -14.87
N ASP A 129 -0.27 11.92 -14.31
CA ASP A 129 -0.73 10.67 -13.72
C ASP A 129 -1.43 10.98 -12.37
N SER A 130 -2.73 11.31 -12.43
CA SER A 130 -3.45 11.87 -11.27
C SER A 130 -3.46 10.88 -10.09
N LEU A 131 -2.83 11.26 -8.98
CA LEU A 131 -2.65 10.46 -7.77
C LEU A 131 -3.90 10.42 -6.88
N ARG A 132 -5.10 10.43 -7.48
CA ARG A 132 -6.37 10.50 -6.74
C ARG A 132 -6.82 9.16 -6.18
N THR A 133 -6.14 8.06 -6.53
CA THR A 133 -6.46 6.73 -6.01
C THR A 133 -6.03 6.59 -4.55
N LEU A 134 -6.98 6.23 -3.69
CA LEU A 134 -6.73 5.83 -2.31
C LEU A 134 -6.99 4.34 -2.16
N ILE A 135 -6.25 3.73 -1.24
CA ILE A 135 -6.48 2.36 -0.80
C ILE A 135 -6.73 2.33 0.70
N TRP A 136 -7.55 1.40 1.15
CA TRP A 136 -7.72 1.09 2.57
C TRP A 136 -6.60 0.14 3.00
N ARG A 137 -5.74 0.60 3.91
CA ARG A 137 -4.66 -0.23 4.45
C ARG A 137 -4.37 0.06 5.92
N VAL A 138 -3.74 -0.92 6.56
CA VAL A 138 -3.23 -0.80 7.92
C VAL A 138 -1.97 0.08 7.94
N PRO A 139 -1.74 0.92 8.97
CA PRO A 139 -0.47 1.62 9.15
C PRO A 139 0.73 0.66 9.11
N GLY A 140 1.92 1.13 8.72
CA GLY A 140 3.12 0.30 8.60
C GLY A 140 3.18 -0.59 7.35
N THR A 141 2.05 -0.98 6.75
CA THR A 141 2.02 -1.90 5.60
C THR A 141 2.30 -1.22 4.24
N ARG A 142 3.02 -0.09 4.22
CA ARG A 142 3.13 0.80 3.04
C ARG A 142 3.69 0.11 1.80
N TYR A 143 4.70 -0.76 1.97
CA TYR A 143 5.46 -1.40 0.88
C TYR A 143 5.05 -2.85 0.62
N HIS A 144 3.98 -3.34 1.25
CA HIS A 144 3.44 -4.65 0.89
C HIS A 144 2.98 -4.64 -0.56
N GLN A 145 3.19 -5.75 -1.28
CA GLN A 145 2.87 -5.87 -2.71
C GLN A 145 1.40 -5.53 -2.99
N GLU A 146 0.49 -5.98 -2.13
CA GLU A 146 -0.95 -5.68 -2.16
C GLU A 146 -1.31 -4.18 -2.03
N ASN A 147 -0.42 -3.36 -1.44
CA ASN A 147 -0.61 -1.93 -1.21
C ASN A 147 0.15 -1.05 -2.22
N THR A 148 0.74 -1.70 -3.23
CA THR A 148 1.53 -1.09 -4.27
C THR A 148 0.75 -1.11 -5.57
N ILE A 149 0.81 -0.02 -6.32
CA ILE A 149 0.32 0.03 -7.69
C ILE A 149 1.53 -0.05 -8.61
N GLU A 150 1.48 -1.00 -9.53
CA GLU A 150 2.49 -1.10 -10.57
C GLU A 150 2.46 0.18 -11.42
N ARG A 151 3.62 0.82 -11.52
CA ARG A 151 3.79 1.90 -12.49
C ARG A 151 3.88 1.25 -13.86
N HIS A 152 2.78 1.27 -14.61
CA HIS A 152 2.79 0.82 -16.01
C HIS A 152 3.87 1.57 -16.79
N ARG A 153 4.66 0.81 -17.54
CA ARG A 153 5.63 1.34 -18.49
C ARG A 153 4.85 1.85 -19.69
N TYR A 154 4.74 3.17 -19.78
CA TYR A 154 4.37 3.94 -20.97
C TYR A 154 2.89 3.82 -21.39
N GLY A 155 2.10 4.83 -21.04
CA GLY A 155 0.79 5.10 -21.62
C GLY A 155 0.65 6.59 -21.96
N GLY A 156 -0.09 6.91 -23.02
CA GLY A 156 -0.34 8.28 -23.47
C GLY A 156 0.73 8.86 -24.40
N ALA A 157 0.48 10.04 -24.98
CA ALA A 157 1.40 10.76 -25.87
C ALA A 157 2.51 11.50 -25.10
N GLY A 158 3.67 11.65 -25.71
CA GLY A 158 4.86 12.24 -25.07
C GLY A 158 6.12 12.04 -25.91
N TRP A 159 7.15 12.83 -25.60
CA TRP A 159 8.42 12.89 -26.33
C TRP A 159 9.54 12.25 -25.50
N LEU A 160 10.50 11.63 -26.17
CA LEU A 160 11.69 11.05 -25.56
C LEU A 160 12.87 12.01 -25.73
N VAL A 161 13.72 12.09 -24.71
CA VAL A 161 14.96 12.86 -24.71
C VAL A 161 16.07 11.93 -24.23
N CYS A 162 17.18 11.90 -24.95
CA CYS A 162 18.39 11.12 -24.65
C CYS A 162 19.50 12.04 -24.14
#